data_AF-A0A2W6UVL8-F1
#
_entry.id   AF-A0A2W6UVL8-F1
#
_cell.length_a   1.000
_cell.length_b   1.000
_cell.length_c   1.000
_cell.angle_alpha   90.00
_cell.angle_beta   90.00
_cell.angle_gamma   90.00
#
_symmetry.space_group_name_H-M   'P 1'
#
loop_
_entity.id
_entity.type
_entity.pdbx_description
1 polymer ?
#
loop_
_entity_poly.entity_id
_entity_poly.type
_entity_poly.pdbx_seq_one_letter_code
_entity_poly.pdbx_strand_id
1 'polypeptide(L)'
;MPENFATTPPGWYPEHDGAQALRWWDGDAWTAHTTPYDPSAHLIPQGALPEGSDAELERRIERIVAAALARDIPGEAALIDDLDRFATSRGGRKAVESARMRLATARRAAGVVEPRKLGVVSLEGWRRSEPLRSDPSVTHPIEVYEDRVWQAAAAHPIDAYTRARVYLDGEQLVSAGTIFGDGTDEVGAQVKKEYTDLRTAVFHVASTDWALWCAVNPAAVDEPRALAHRIEAIAARRRDEALRSV
;
A
#
# COMPACT_ATOMS: atom_id res chain seq x y z
N MET A 1 -29.33 -20.29 -38.05
CA MET A 1 -28.22 -19.51 -37.46
C MET A 1 -28.33 -19.66 -35.96
N PRO A 2 -27.34 -20.22 -35.24
CA PRO A 2 -27.43 -20.30 -33.79
C PRO A 2 -27.08 -18.93 -33.18
N GLU A 3 -28.00 -18.37 -32.39
CA GLU A 3 -27.78 -17.18 -31.59
C GLU A 3 -26.85 -17.52 -30.42
N ASN A 4 -25.76 -16.76 -30.25
CA ASN A 4 -24.81 -16.90 -29.16
C ASN A 4 -25.43 -16.43 -27.84
N PHE A 5 -25.93 -17.35 -27.01
CA PHE A 5 -26.33 -17.10 -25.60
C PHE A 5 -25.14 -17.13 -24.62
N ALA A 6 -23.91 -17.11 -25.12
CA ALA A 6 -22.69 -17.21 -24.31
C ALA A 6 -22.46 -15.92 -23.52
N THR A 7 -23.14 -15.77 -22.37
CA THR A 7 -22.75 -15.03 -21.13
C THR A 7 -23.94 -14.69 -20.21
N THR A 8 -25.11 -15.33 -20.34
CA THR A 8 -26.20 -15.10 -19.37
C THR A 8 -25.91 -15.84 -18.05
N PRO A 9 -25.75 -15.11 -16.91
CA PRO A 9 -25.50 -15.76 -15.63
C PRO A 9 -26.69 -16.61 -15.17
N PRO A 10 -26.49 -17.66 -14.36
CA PRO A 10 -27.58 -18.45 -13.81
C PRO A 10 -28.56 -17.57 -13.02
N GLY A 11 -29.86 -17.72 -13.24
CA GLY A 11 -30.87 -16.82 -12.67
C GLY A 11 -32.31 -17.12 -13.09
N TRP A 12 -33.26 -16.42 -12.47
CA TRP A 12 -34.68 -16.45 -12.85
C TRP A 12 -34.96 -15.41 -13.93
N TYR A 13 -35.60 -15.81 -15.02
CA TYR A 13 -35.91 -14.93 -16.15
C TYR A 13 -37.36 -15.11 -16.63
N PRO A 14 -37.95 -14.07 -17.27
CA PRO A 14 -39.31 -14.16 -17.81
C PRO A 14 -39.42 -15.20 -18.92
N GLU A 15 -40.50 -15.99 -18.90
CA GLU A 15 -40.80 -16.92 -19.99
C GLU A 15 -41.38 -16.17 -21.20
N HIS A 16 -40.81 -16.37 -22.39
CA HIS A 16 -41.13 -15.59 -23.60
C HIS A 16 -42.55 -15.84 -24.15
N ASP A 17 -43.27 -16.85 -23.68
CA ASP A 17 -44.62 -17.22 -24.14
C ASP A 17 -45.75 -16.37 -23.52
N GLY A 18 -45.41 -15.24 -22.88
CA GLY A 18 -46.40 -14.37 -22.23
C GLY A 18 -47.05 -15.00 -20.98
N ALA A 19 -46.57 -16.16 -20.54
CA ALA A 19 -46.91 -16.73 -19.25
C ALA A 19 -46.38 -15.81 -18.13
N GLN A 20 -47.20 -15.52 -17.13
CA GLN A 20 -46.78 -14.87 -15.89
C GLN A 20 -45.97 -15.85 -15.02
N ALA A 21 -44.88 -16.36 -15.55
CA ALA A 21 -43.97 -17.28 -14.87
C ALA A 21 -42.52 -16.88 -15.12
N LEU A 22 -41.69 -17.08 -14.10
CA LEU A 22 -40.24 -17.03 -14.23
C LEU A 22 -39.71 -18.46 -14.38
N ARG A 23 -38.71 -18.63 -15.23
CA ARG A 23 -38.00 -19.90 -15.43
C ARG A 23 -36.54 -19.77 -15.05
N TRP A 24 -35.96 -20.81 -14.45
CA TRP A 24 -34.57 -20.79 -14.02
C TRP A 24 -33.61 -21.19 -15.16
N TRP A 25 -32.65 -20.32 -15.47
CA TRP A 25 -31.48 -20.57 -16.31
C TRP A 25 -30.31 -21.02 -15.42
N ASP A 26 -29.67 -22.14 -15.72
CA ASP A 26 -28.55 -22.66 -14.93
C ASP A 26 -27.16 -22.21 -15.41
N GLY A 27 -27.11 -21.41 -16.47
CA GLY A 27 -25.87 -20.98 -17.13
C GLY A 27 -25.67 -21.63 -18.50
N ASP A 28 -26.20 -22.84 -18.70
CA ASP A 28 -26.04 -23.63 -19.93
C ASP A 28 -27.39 -23.94 -20.61
N ALA A 29 -28.46 -24.13 -19.83
CA ALA A 29 -29.80 -24.45 -20.33
C ALA A 29 -30.93 -23.92 -19.41
N TRP A 30 -32.12 -23.81 -19.99
CA TRP A 30 -33.36 -23.56 -19.23
C TRP A 30 -33.76 -24.83 -18.47
N THR A 31 -33.88 -24.74 -17.16
CA THR A 31 -34.33 -25.87 -16.33
C THR A 31 -35.86 -25.98 -16.29
N ALA A 32 -36.39 -27.06 -15.71
CA ALA A 32 -37.84 -27.25 -15.52
C ALA A 32 -38.41 -26.48 -14.32
N HIS A 33 -37.58 -25.78 -13.54
CA HIS A 33 -38.03 -25.02 -12.40
C HIS A 33 -38.74 -23.75 -12.88
N THR A 34 -40.00 -23.60 -12.47
CA THR A 34 -40.81 -22.41 -12.71
C THR A 34 -41.36 -21.88 -11.39
N THR A 35 -41.52 -20.56 -11.30
CA THR A 35 -42.19 -19.90 -10.18
C THR A 35 -43.21 -18.90 -10.73
N PRO A 36 -44.35 -18.69 -10.04
CA PRO A 36 -45.28 -17.63 -10.41
C PRO A 36 -44.56 -16.28 -10.49
N TYR A 37 -44.82 -15.52 -11.55
CA TYR A 37 -44.34 -14.15 -11.68
C TYR A 37 -45.11 -13.28 -10.70
N ASP A 38 -44.51 -13.00 -9.54
CA ASP A 38 -45.00 -11.96 -8.64
C ASP A 38 -44.46 -10.61 -9.13
N PRO A 39 -45.29 -9.71 -9.69
CA PRO A 39 -44.84 -8.38 -10.12
C PRO A 39 -44.30 -7.55 -8.94
N SER A 40 -44.56 -7.94 -7.69
CA SER A 40 -44.01 -7.34 -6.47
C SER A 40 -42.59 -7.83 -6.17
N ALA A 41 -42.19 -8.99 -6.70
CA ALA A 41 -40.84 -9.55 -6.59
C ALA A 41 -39.86 -8.98 -7.63
N HIS A 42 -40.31 -8.07 -8.50
CA HIS A 42 -39.46 -7.19 -9.32
C HIS A 42 -38.83 -6.04 -8.51
N LEU A 43 -38.79 -6.15 -7.18
CA LEU A 43 -37.73 -5.55 -6.41
C LEU A 43 -36.45 -6.29 -6.77
N ILE A 44 -35.72 -5.69 -7.72
CA ILE A 44 -34.29 -5.85 -8.02
C ILE A 44 -33.61 -6.75 -6.98
N PRO A 45 -32.95 -7.87 -7.33
CA PRO A 45 -32.28 -8.73 -6.36
C PRO A 45 -31.51 -7.86 -5.37
N GLN A 46 -32.05 -7.76 -4.16
CA GLN A 46 -31.71 -6.74 -3.16
C GLN A 46 -30.32 -6.98 -2.54
N GLY A 47 -29.51 -7.86 -3.14
CA GLY A 47 -28.14 -8.18 -2.76
C GLY A 47 -27.07 -7.75 -3.77
N ALA A 48 -27.43 -7.35 -4.99
CA ALA A 48 -26.47 -6.84 -5.97
C ALA A 48 -26.67 -5.33 -6.14
N LEU A 49 -26.26 -4.55 -5.13
CA LEU A 49 -25.83 -3.18 -5.42
C LEU A 49 -24.88 -3.27 -6.61
N PRO A 50 -25.01 -2.43 -7.64
CA PRO A 50 -24.08 -2.49 -8.76
C PRO A 50 -22.68 -2.43 -8.14
N GLU A 51 -21.93 -3.54 -8.27
CA GLU A 51 -20.53 -3.67 -7.85
C GLU A 51 -19.63 -2.69 -8.63
N GLY A 52 -20.24 -1.77 -9.39
CA GLY A 52 -19.77 -0.60 -10.10
C GLY A 52 -20.13 0.79 -9.50
N SER A 53 -20.89 0.88 -8.40
CA SER A 53 -21.44 2.18 -7.91
C SER A 53 -20.47 3.04 -7.10
N ASP A 54 -20.69 4.37 -7.12
CA ASP A 54 -20.06 5.35 -6.22
C ASP A 54 -20.32 5.01 -4.74
N ALA A 55 -21.48 4.44 -4.41
CA ALA A 55 -21.82 4.05 -3.04
C ALA A 55 -20.82 3.03 -2.45
N GLU A 56 -20.32 2.09 -3.26
CA GLU A 56 -19.30 1.14 -2.80
C GLU A 56 -17.95 1.82 -2.55
N LEU A 57 -17.58 2.80 -3.37
CA LEU A 57 -16.38 3.61 -3.16
C LEU A 57 -16.48 4.36 -1.83
N GLU A 58 -17.61 4.99 -1.55
CA GLU A 58 -17.84 5.72 -0.30
C GLU A 58 -17.79 4.78 0.92
N ARG A 59 -18.42 3.59 0.85
CA ARG A 59 -18.33 2.59 1.94
C ARG A 59 -16.89 2.15 2.23
N ARG A 60 -16.06 1.98 1.20
CA ARG A 60 -14.64 1.65 1.38
C ARG A 60 -13.87 2.79 2.04
N ILE A 61 -14.12 4.03 1.61
CA ILE A 61 -13.53 5.23 2.22
C ILE A 61 -13.92 5.34 3.70
N GLU A 62 -15.20 5.13 4.03
CA GLU A 62 -15.69 5.14 5.42
C GLU A 62 -14.97 4.10 6.30
N ARG A 63 -14.75 2.89 5.78
CA ARG A 63 -13.99 1.85 6.50
C ARG A 63 -12.55 2.26 6.77
N ILE A 64 -11.87 2.90 5.80
CA ILE A 64 -10.50 3.41 5.98
C ILE A 64 -10.48 4.50 7.05
N VAL A 65 -11.41 5.44 7.00
CA VAL A 65 -11.52 6.52 7.98
C VAL A 65 -11.79 5.95 9.38
N ALA A 66 -12.65 4.96 9.51
CA ALA A 66 -12.92 4.28 10.78
C ALA A 66 -11.67 3.59 11.34
N ALA A 67 -10.90 2.88 10.49
CA ALA A 67 -9.64 2.27 10.89
C ALA A 67 -8.61 3.32 11.35
N ALA A 68 -8.50 4.44 10.63
CA ALA A 68 -7.61 5.54 10.99
C ALA A 68 -7.98 6.17 12.35
N LEU A 69 -9.27 6.38 12.61
CA LEU A 69 -9.76 6.87 13.91
C LEU A 69 -9.48 5.89 15.06
N ALA A 70 -9.60 4.59 14.78
CA ALA A 70 -9.26 3.53 15.73
C ALA A 70 -7.74 3.34 15.92
N ARG A 71 -6.89 4.06 15.17
CA ARG A 71 -5.44 3.87 15.09
C ARG A 71 -5.04 2.43 14.72
N ASP A 72 -5.88 1.75 13.94
CA ASP A 72 -5.59 0.43 13.38
C ASP A 72 -4.70 0.59 12.14
N ILE A 73 -3.39 0.75 12.36
CA ILE A 73 -2.41 1.03 11.31
C ILE A 73 -2.36 -0.08 10.25
N PRO A 74 -2.26 -1.38 10.61
CA PRO A 74 -2.27 -2.46 9.63
C PRO A 74 -3.60 -2.56 8.87
N GLY A 75 -4.73 -2.44 9.58
CA GLY A 75 -6.05 -2.48 8.96
C GLY A 75 -6.28 -1.33 7.99
N GLU A 76 -5.87 -0.12 8.35
CA GLU A 76 -5.93 1.05 7.48
C GLU A 76 -5.14 0.83 6.17
N ALA A 77 -3.91 0.31 6.26
CA ALA A 77 -3.09 0.04 5.08
C ALA A 77 -3.69 -1.02 4.15
N ALA A 78 -4.21 -2.11 4.71
CA ALA A 78 -4.88 -3.16 3.94
C ALA A 78 -6.13 -2.63 3.21
N LEU A 79 -6.89 -1.74 3.85
CA LEU A 79 -8.07 -1.12 3.25
C LEU A 79 -7.71 -0.11 2.15
N ILE A 80 -6.58 0.61 2.29
CA ILE A 80 -6.07 1.50 1.24
C ILE A 80 -5.65 0.70 0.00
N ASP A 81 -4.95 -0.42 0.18
CA ASP A 81 -4.61 -1.32 -0.94
C ASP A 81 -5.87 -1.89 -1.63
N ASP A 82 -6.86 -2.31 -0.85
CA ASP A 82 -8.16 -2.77 -1.36
C ASP A 82 -8.90 -1.67 -2.15
N LEU A 83 -8.84 -0.41 -1.68
CA LEU A 83 -9.37 0.75 -2.40
C LEU A 83 -8.64 0.98 -3.74
N ASP A 84 -7.31 0.91 -3.75
CA ASP A 84 -6.51 1.11 -4.96
C ASP A 84 -6.75 0.00 -5.99
N ARG A 85 -6.83 -1.28 -5.56
CA ARG A 85 -7.18 -2.41 -6.43
C ARG A 85 -8.57 -2.24 -7.04
N PHE A 86 -9.54 -1.85 -6.22
CA PHE A 86 -10.89 -1.57 -6.65
C PHE A 86 -10.95 -0.44 -7.69
N ALA A 87 -10.32 0.71 -7.39
CA ALA A 87 -10.29 1.85 -8.30
C ALA A 87 -9.55 1.52 -9.62
N THR A 88 -8.45 0.76 -9.54
CA THR A 88 -7.69 0.29 -10.71
C THR A 88 -8.56 -0.54 -11.64
N SER A 89 -9.36 -1.46 -11.10
CA SER A 89 -10.24 -2.33 -11.91
C SER A 89 -11.30 -1.56 -12.71
N ARG A 90 -11.65 -0.34 -12.28
CA ARG A 90 -12.71 0.47 -12.91
C ARG A 90 -12.24 1.51 -13.92
N GLY A 91 -11.08 2.11 -13.70
CA GLY A 91 -10.63 3.23 -14.55
C GLY A 91 -9.13 3.46 -14.52
N GLY A 92 -8.37 2.47 -14.06
CA GLY A 92 -6.92 2.53 -13.93
C GLY A 92 -6.47 3.69 -13.04
N ARG A 93 -5.36 4.32 -13.44
CA ARG A 93 -4.67 5.33 -12.64
C ARG A 93 -5.54 6.54 -12.26
N LYS A 94 -6.36 7.05 -13.19
CA LYS A 94 -7.21 8.23 -12.92
C LYS A 94 -8.26 7.94 -11.85
N ALA A 95 -8.82 6.72 -11.85
CA ALA A 95 -9.77 6.30 -10.83
C ALA A 95 -9.10 6.17 -9.46
N VAL A 96 -7.88 5.64 -9.40
CA VAL A 96 -7.08 5.58 -8.15
C VAL A 96 -6.82 6.98 -7.59
N GLU A 97 -6.37 7.91 -8.44
CA GLU A 97 -6.12 9.30 -8.04
C GLU A 97 -7.41 9.97 -7.51
N SER A 98 -8.55 9.75 -8.18
CA SER A 98 -9.85 10.26 -7.73
C SER A 98 -10.27 9.65 -6.39
N ALA A 99 -10.15 8.34 -6.21
CA ALA A 99 -10.47 7.64 -4.97
C ALA A 99 -9.60 8.15 -3.80
N ARG A 100 -8.30 8.33 -4.02
CA ARG A 100 -7.38 8.88 -3.01
C ARG A 100 -7.70 10.33 -2.65
N MET A 101 -8.10 11.16 -3.62
CA MET A 101 -8.56 12.53 -3.36
C MET A 101 -9.81 12.57 -2.49
N ARG A 102 -10.78 11.67 -2.75
CA ARG A 102 -11.98 11.52 -1.93
C ARG A 102 -11.63 11.04 -0.52
N LEU A 103 -10.77 10.03 -0.39
CA LEU A 103 -10.26 9.56 0.89
C LEU A 103 -9.59 10.68 1.70
N ALA A 104 -8.70 11.46 1.09
CA ALA A 104 -8.05 12.60 1.74
C ALA A 104 -9.06 13.69 2.18
N THR A 105 -10.16 13.85 1.46
CA THR A 105 -11.24 14.75 1.84
C THR A 105 -12.05 14.20 3.02
N ALA A 106 -12.40 12.92 3.00
CA ALA A 106 -13.12 12.26 4.09
C ALA A 106 -12.30 12.22 5.39
N ARG A 107 -10.99 11.92 5.32
CA ARG A 107 -10.08 11.97 6.48
C ARG A 107 -10.04 13.35 7.11
N ARG A 108 -9.89 14.41 6.31
CA ARG A 108 -9.94 15.80 6.79
C ARG A 108 -11.28 16.14 7.45
N ALA A 109 -12.40 15.74 6.83
CA ALA A 109 -13.73 15.97 7.39
C ALA A 109 -13.94 15.26 8.74
N ALA A 110 -13.36 14.07 8.92
CA ALA A 110 -13.41 13.31 10.15
C ALA A 110 -12.38 13.77 11.22
N GLY A 111 -11.55 14.77 10.93
CA GLY A 111 -10.51 15.23 11.85
C GLY A 111 -9.34 14.26 12.01
N VAL A 112 -9.17 13.31 11.08
CA VAL A 112 -8.03 12.40 11.06
C VAL A 112 -6.78 13.21 10.68
N VAL A 113 -5.84 13.32 11.62
CA VAL A 113 -4.55 13.97 11.39
C VAL A 113 -3.66 13.03 10.60
N GLU A 114 -3.25 13.44 9.40
CA GLU A 114 -2.28 12.66 8.63
C GLU A 114 -0.91 12.69 9.32
N PRO A 115 -0.27 11.53 9.53
CA PRO A 115 1.04 11.51 10.14
C PRO A 115 2.04 12.20 9.22
N ARG A 116 2.95 12.99 9.82
CA ARG A 116 3.98 13.68 9.04
C ARG A 116 4.94 12.67 8.44
N LYS A 117 5.14 12.74 7.12
CA LYS A 117 6.15 11.96 6.41
C LYS A 117 7.55 12.44 6.78
N LEU A 118 8.39 11.53 7.27
CA LEU A 118 9.77 11.81 7.69
C LEU A 118 10.75 11.69 6.52
N GLY A 119 10.54 10.70 5.65
CA GLY A 119 11.40 10.41 4.51
C GLY A 119 10.95 9.18 3.74
N VAL A 120 11.66 8.90 2.65
CA VAL A 120 11.49 7.68 1.84
C VAL A 120 12.87 7.08 1.64
N VAL A 121 12.97 5.77 1.79
CA VAL A 121 14.15 5.00 1.40
C VAL A 121 13.77 4.18 0.18
N SER A 122 14.43 4.46 -0.94
CA SER A 122 14.19 3.76 -2.20
C SER A 122 15.51 3.42 -2.89
N LEU A 123 15.43 2.53 -3.87
CA LEU A 123 16.55 2.23 -4.77
C LEU A 123 16.72 3.30 -5.87
N GLU A 124 15.93 4.39 -5.86
CA GLU A 124 15.96 5.37 -6.95
C GLU A 124 17.36 6.01 -7.10
N GLY A 125 17.78 6.17 -8.35
CA GLY A 125 19.12 6.66 -8.71
C GLY A 125 20.17 5.55 -8.90
N TRP A 126 19.92 4.31 -8.45
CA TRP A 126 20.81 3.19 -8.75
C TRP A 126 20.45 2.54 -10.10
N ARG A 127 21.15 2.91 -11.16
CA ARG A 127 21.17 2.11 -12.41
C ARG A 127 22.07 0.91 -12.20
N ARG A 128 21.53 -0.25 -11.78
CA ARG A 128 22.28 -1.50 -11.87
C ARG A 128 22.33 -1.97 -13.32
N SER A 129 23.54 -2.30 -13.79
CA SER A 129 23.77 -3.04 -15.02
C SER A 129 23.46 -4.53 -14.89
N GLU A 130 23.30 -5.05 -13.67
CA GLU A 130 23.02 -6.47 -13.40
C GLU A 130 21.74 -6.68 -12.59
N PRO A 131 20.92 -7.68 -12.96
CA PRO A 131 19.74 -8.05 -12.19
C PRO A 131 20.17 -8.63 -10.84
N LEU A 132 19.90 -7.89 -9.75
CA LEU A 132 19.83 -8.50 -8.42
C LEU A 132 18.86 -9.68 -8.48
N ARG A 133 19.23 -10.78 -7.82
CA ARG A 133 18.29 -11.87 -7.51
C ARG A 133 17.00 -11.22 -7.00
N SER A 134 15.93 -11.46 -7.76
CA SER A 134 14.64 -10.82 -7.70
C SER A 134 13.90 -11.20 -6.42
N ASP A 135 14.35 -10.68 -5.28
CA ASP A 135 13.55 -10.68 -4.07
C ASP A 135 12.58 -9.48 -4.14
N PRO A 136 11.26 -9.71 -4.32
CA PRO A 136 10.28 -8.64 -4.49
C PRO A 136 10.15 -7.74 -3.25
N SER A 137 10.62 -8.18 -2.08
CA SER A 137 10.68 -7.35 -0.87
C SER A 137 11.70 -6.21 -0.98
N VAL A 138 12.76 -6.39 -1.77
CA VAL A 138 13.85 -5.40 -1.91
C VAL A 138 13.45 -4.23 -2.80
N THR A 139 12.45 -4.42 -3.66
CA THR A 139 12.07 -3.44 -4.71
C THR A 139 11.12 -2.34 -4.26
N HIS A 140 10.44 -2.49 -3.14
CA HIS A 140 9.45 -1.51 -2.71
C HIS A 140 10.09 -0.45 -1.80
N PRO A 141 9.87 0.86 -2.07
CA PRO A 141 10.37 1.90 -1.20
C PRO A 141 9.77 1.76 0.20
N ILE A 142 10.56 2.08 1.21
CA ILE A 142 10.11 2.19 2.59
C ILE A 142 9.81 3.65 2.87
N GLU A 143 8.54 3.95 3.11
CA GLU A 143 8.10 5.28 3.55
C GLU A 143 8.05 5.32 5.07
N VAL A 144 8.68 6.33 5.65
CA VAL A 144 8.76 6.46 7.11
C VAL A 144 7.98 7.69 7.54
N TYR A 145 7.08 7.50 8.51
CA TYR A 145 6.24 8.53 9.10
C TYR A 145 6.54 8.66 10.60
N GLU A 146 5.95 9.66 11.25
CA GLU A 146 6.13 9.89 12.69
C GLU A 146 5.62 8.76 13.60
N ASP A 147 4.64 7.97 13.14
CA ASP A 147 3.98 6.94 13.92
C ASP A 147 4.10 5.53 13.32
N ARG A 148 4.54 5.40 12.06
CA ARG A 148 4.53 4.13 11.32
C ARG A 148 5.60 4.08 10.22
N VAL A 149 5.84 2.86 9.76
CA VAL A 149 6.65 2.57 8.57
C VAL A 149 5.77 1.86 7.56
N TRP A 150 5.87 2.25 6.29
CA TRP A 150 5.07 1.71 5.19
C TRP A 150 5.97 1.06 4.15
N GLN A 151 5.67 -0.16 3.71
CA GLN A 151 6.30 -0.79 2.56
C GLN A 151 5.24 -1.57 1.76
N ALA A 152 5.12 -1.27 0.46
CA ALA A 152 4.07 -1.81 -0.40
C ALA A 152 2.67 -1.60 0.22
N ALA A 153 1.93 -2.68 0.49
CA ALA A 153 0.59 -2.65 1.09
C ALA A 153 0.58 -2.81 2.63
N ALA A 154 1.75 -2.93 3.27
CA ALA A 154 1.86 -3.24 4.70
C ALA A 154 2.40 -2.04 5.49
N ALA A 155 1.63 -1.55 6.46
CA ALA A 155 2.06 -0.55 7.43
C ALA A 155 2.27 -1.18 8.80
N HIS A 156 3.33 -0.75 9.48
CA HIS A 156 3.68 -1.20 10.82
C HIS A 156 3.89 -0.02 11.76
N PRO A 157 3.36 -0.05 13.00
CA PRO A 157 3.58 1.01 13.97
C PRO A 157 5.05 1.11 14.38
N ILE A 158 5.52 2.33 14.65
CA ILE A 158 6.79 2.54 15.36
C ILE A 158 6.51 2.49 16.86
N ASP A 159 6.88 1.37 17.47
CA ASP A 159 6.71 1.07 18.89
C ASP A 159 8.02 1.23 19.70
N ALA A 160 7.98 0.85 20.97
CA ALA A 160 9.15 0.91 21.88
C ALA A 160 10.30 -0.04 21.53
N TYR A 161 10.04 -1.05 20.69
CA TYR A 161 10.97 -2.12 20.32
C TYR A 161 11.51 -1.96 18.90
N THR A 162 10.93 -1.04 18.12
CA THR A 162 11.32 -0.76 16.75
C THR A 162 12.78 -0.29 16.69
N ARG A 163 13.55 -0.92 15.79
CA ARG A 163 14.96 -0.59 15.51
C ARG A 163 15.15 -0.40 14.01
N ALA A 164 15.98 0.57 13.64
CA ALA A 164 16.34 0.83 12.25
C ALA A 164 17.86 0.91 12.12
N ARG A 165 18.43 0.27 11.09
CA ARG A 165 19.87 0.22 10.84
C ARG A 165 20.17 0.27 9.36
N VAL A 166 21.33 0.81 9.02
CA VAL A 166 21.91 0.75 7.67
C VAL A 166 23.14 -0.14 7.71
N TYR A 167 23.16 -1.13 6.84
CA TYR A 167 24.31 -2.02 6.64
C TYR A 167 25.00 -1.65 5.32
N LEU A 168 26.31 -1.76 5.28
CA LEU A 168 27.13 -1.65 4.07
C LEU A 168 28.01 -2.89 4.01
N ASP A 169 27.89 -3.65 2.93
CA ASP A 169 28.60 -4.92 2.71
C ASP A 169 28.39 -5.95 3.82
N GLY A 170 27.22 -5.91 4.47
CA GLY A 170 26.87 -6.79 5.58
C GLY A 170 27.40 -6.32 6.94
N GLU A 171 28.25 -5.31 6.98
CA GLU A 171 28.71 -4.69 8.22
C GLU A 171 27.77 -3.58 8.66
N GLN A 172 27.49 -3.52 9.97
CA GLN A 172 26.71 -2.43 10.53
C GLN A 172 27.55 -1.16 10.49
N LEU A 173 27.09 -0.16 9.75
CA LEU A 173 27.73 1.15 9.76
C LEU A 173 27.37 1.89 11.06
N VAL A 174 28.27 1.83 12.04
CA VAL A 174 28.20 2.70 13.23
C VAL A 174 28.70 4.07 12.81
N SER A 175 27.86 5.10 12.89
CA SER A 175 28.25 6.49 12.58
C SER A 175 29.35 6.95 13.55
N ALA A 176 30.61 6.81 13.17
CA ALA A 176 31.68 7.61 13.74
C ALA A 176 31.49 9.04 13.20
N GLY A 177 31.23 10.01 14.08
CA GLY A 177 31.08 11.40 13.68
C GLY A 177 32.28 11.85 12.85
N THR A 178 32.03 12.27 11.61
CA THR A 178 33.08 12.71 10.70
C THR A 178 33.73 13.98 11.24
N ILE A 179 35.00 13.85 11.63
CA ILE A 179 35.90 14.98 11.86
C ILE A 179 36.23 15.54 10.47
N PHE A 180 35.61 16.66 10.09
CA PHE A 180 35.93 17.36 8.85
C PHE A 180 37.35 17.95 8.97
N GLY A 181 38.28 17.41 8.19
CA GLY A 181 39.58 18.01 7.94
C GLY A 181 39.48 19.04 6.82
N ASP A 182 39.87 20.27 7.12
CA ASP A 182 40.01 21.39 6.19
C ASP A 182 41.20 21.13 5.27
N GLY A 183 40.94 21.00 3.96
CA GLY A 183 41.93 20.65 2.96
C GLY A 183 41.61 21.35 1.64
N THR A 184 42.39 22.39 1.36
CA THR A 184 42.34 23.26 0.19
C THR A 184 42.89 22.61 -1.09
N ASP A 185 42.40 23.15 -2.21
CA ASP A 185 42.99 23.24 -3.56
C ASP A 185 42.94 22.04 -4.53
N GLU A 186 42.27 22.23 -5.68
CA GLU A 186 42.87 22.44 -7.02
C GLU A 186 41.85 22.15 -8.14
N VAL A 187 41.71 23.09 -9.08
CA VAL A 187 40.76 23.03 -10.21
C VAL A 187 41.41 22.35 -11.41
N GLY A 188 41.25 21.03 -11.52
CA GLY A 188 41.62 20.24 -12.70
C GLY A 188 40.37 19.66 -13.39
N ALA A 189 40.33 19.70 -14.72
CA ALA A 189 39.22 19.17 -15.53
C ALA A 189 38.96 17.68 -15.22
N GLN A 190 37.83 17.39 -14.58
CA GLN A 190 37.46 16.04 -14.18
C GLN A 190 36.93 15.25 -15.38
N VAL A 191 37.74 14.33 -15.89
CA VAL A 191 37.24 13.19 -16.65
C VAL A 191 36.34 12.41 -15.69
N LYS A 192 35.04 12.40 -15.99
CA LYS A 192 34.03 11.64 -15.21
C LYS A 192 34.27 10.14 -15.40
N LYS A 193 35.23 9.58 -14.69
CA LYS A 193 35.36 8.13 -14.51
C LYS A 193 34.18 7.69 -13.65
N GLU A 194 33.19 7.07 -14.28
CA GLU A 194 32.11 6.41 -13.56
C GLU A 194 32.70 5.17 -12.87
N TYR A 195 33.02 5.31 -11.58
CA TYR A 195 33.40 4.19 -10.75
C TYR A 195 32.12 3.44 -10.37
N THR A 196 31.98 2.21 -10.84
CA THR A 196 30.88 1.32 -10.40
C THR A 196 31.22 0.83 -8.99
N ASP A 197 30.55 1.41 -8.00
CA ASP A 197 30.63 0.94 -6.63
C ASP A 197 29.92 -0.43 -6.53
N LEU A 198 30.68 -1.49 -6.24
CA LEU A 198 30.16 -2.85 -6.10
C LEU A 198 29.57 -3.12 -4.71
N ARG A 199 29.65 -2.15 -3.79
CA ARG A 199 29.16 -2.31 -2.44
C ARG A 199 27.65 -2.49 -2.41
N THR A 200 27.15 -3.14 -1.38
CA THR A 200 25.70 -3.31 -1.16
C THR A 200 25.30 -2.64 0.13
N ALA A 201 24.46 -1.62 0.05
CA ALA A 201 23.86 -1.02 1.25
C ALA A 201 22.41 -1.46 1.41
N VAL A 202 22.01 -1.73 2.66
CA VAL A 202 20.66 -2.19 3.02
C VAL A 202 20.16 -1.36 4.19
N PHE A 203 18.99 -0.75 4.03
CA PHE A 203 18.22 -0.17 5.13
C PHE A 203 17.30 -1.25 5.68
N HIS A 204 17.40 -1.51 6.98
CA HIS A 204 16.63 -2.53 7.68
C HIS A 204 15.90 -1.90 8.85
N VAL A 205 14.61 -2.15 8.98
CA VAL A 205 13.79 -1.70 10.10
C VAL A 205 12.90 -2.83 10.57
N ALA A 206 12.87 -3.08 11.87
CA ALA A 206 12.16 -4.22 12.44
C ALA A 206 11.65 -3.92 13.86
N SER A 207 10.60 -4.63 14.26
CA SER A 207 10.13 -4.72 15.65
C SER A 207 10.03 -6.19 16.08
N THR A 208 9.22 -6.50 17.09
CA THR A 208 9.07 -7.84 17.68
C THR A 208 8.44 -8.86 16.74
N ASP A 209 7.54 -8.44 15.86
CA ASP A 209 6.67 -9.29 15.06
C ASP A 209 6.75 -8.98 13.54
N TRP A 210 7.55 -7.98 13.14
CA TRP A 210 7.72 -7.60 11.75
C TRP A 210 9.14 -7.11 11.46
N ALA A 211 9.58 -7.27 10.21
CA ALA A 211 10.84 -6.77 9.70
C ALA A 211 10.69 -6.38 8.22
N LEU A 212 11.27 -5.24 7.86
CA LEU A 212 11.27 -4.68 6.50
C LEU A 212 12.72 -4.35 6.12
N TRP A 213 13.04 -4.50 4.84
CA TRP A 213 14.33 -4.08 4.30
C TRP A 213 14.19 -3.51 2.90
N CYS A 214 15.09 -2.58 2.55
CA CYS A 214 15.18 -1.98 1.24
C CYS A 214 16.65 -1.80 0.88
N ALA A 215 17.00 -2.12 -0.37
CA ALA A 215 18.35 -1.84 -0.86
C ALA A 215 18.52 -0.33 -1.07
N VAL A 216 19.72 0.16 -0.75
CA VAL A 216 20.07 1.58 -0.80
C VAL A 216 21.31 1.75 -1.67
N ASN A 217 21.41 2.85 -2.40
CA ASN A 217 22.64 3.21 -3.08
C ASN A 217 23.78 3.43 -2.04
N PRO A 218 24.90 2.67 -2.11
CA PRO A 218 26.04 2.83 -1.20
C PRO A 218 26.60 4.25 -1.13
N ALA A 219 26.49 5.01 -2.21
CA ALA A 219 26.95 6.39 -2.28
C ALA A 219 25.99 7.40 -1.62
N ALA A 220 24.78 6.98 -1.25
CA ALA A 220 23.72 7.82 -0.70
C ALA A 220 23.19 7.29 0.65
N VAL A 221 24.05 6.69 1.48
CA VAL A 221 23.66 6.08 2.76
C VAL A 221 23.35 7.08 3.87
N ASP A 222 23.73 8.34 3.72
CA ASP A 222 23.58 9.35 4.78
C ASP A 222 22.11 9.69 5.07
N GLU A 223 21.26 9.80 4.04
CA GLU A 223 19.82 10.05 4.21
C GLU A 223 19.12 8.88 4.93
N PRO A 224 19.27 7.61 4.51
CA PRO A 224 18.70 6.47 5.24
C PRO A 224 19.25 6.32 6.65
N ARG A 225 20.52 6.66 6.90
CA ARG A 225 21.11 6.68 8.24
C ARG A 225 20.47 7.74 9.12
N ALA A 226 20.30 8.96 8.63
CA ALA A 226 19.59 10.01 9.35
C ALA A 226 18.14 9.60 9.66
N LEU A 227 17.49 8.91 8.72
CA LEU A 227 16.14 8.39 8.92
C LEU A 227 16.08 7.27 9.96
N ALA A 228 17.06 6.35 9.96
CA ALA A 228 17.20 5.32 10.99
C ALA A 228 17.31 5.92 12.40
N HIS A 229 18.14 6.94 12.58
CA HIS A 229 18.26 7.65 13.85
C HIS A 229 16.94 8.31 14.29
N ARG A 230 16.15 8.85 13.35
CA ARG A 230 14.83 9.42 13.68
C ARG A 230 13.85 8.36 14.14
N ILE A 231 13.84 7.17 13.52
CA ILE A 231 13.02 6.03 13.96
C ILE A 231 13.42 5.60 15.36
N GLU A 232 14.72 5.43 15.63
CA GLU A 232 15.22 5.04 16.96
C GLU A 232 14.85 6.08 18.03
N ALA A 233 14.91 7.37 17.70
CA ALA A 233 14.49 8.44 18.61
C ALA A 233 12.98 8.40 18.92
N ILE A 234 12.13 8.08 17.93
CA ILE A 234 10.69 7.89 18.13
C ILE A 234 10.46 6.68 19.04
N ALA A 235 11.08 5.54 18.72
CA ALA A 235 10.97 4.31 19.51
C ALA A 235 11.43 4.51 20.97
N ALA A 236 12.51 5.27 21.17
CA ALA A 236 12.98 5.64 22.52
C ALA A 236 11.92 6.45 23.29
N ARG A 237 11.32 7.47 22.67
CA ARG A 237 10.23 8.24 23.31
C ARG A 237 9.04 7.35 23.66
N ARG A 238 8.65 6.43 22.79
CA ARG A 238 7.56 5.45 23.05
C ARG A 238 7.88 4.54 24.23
N ARG A 239 9.13 4.12 24.36
CA ARG A 239 9.61 3.33 25.50
C ARG A 239 9.46 4.12 26.81
N ASP A 240 9.87 5.38 26.81
CA ASP A 240 9.74 6.25 27.99
C ASP A 240 8.27 6.51 28.35
N GLU A 241 7.39 6.70 27.36
CA GLU A 241 5.94 6.83 27.55
C GLU A 241 5.35 5.55 28.18
N ALA A 242 5.72 4.37 27.67
CA ALA A 242 5.26 3.10 28.20
C ALA A 242 5.69 2.89 29.66
N LEU A 243 6.94 3.23 30.01
CA LEU A 243 7.45 3.14 31.37
C LEU A 243 6.75 4.09 32.37
N ARG A 244 6.22 5.22 31.90
CA ARG A 244 5.46 6.18 32.75
C ARG A 244 4.01 5.78 32.98
N SER A 245 3.49 4.83 32.19
CA SER A 245 2.10 4.38 32.28
C SER A 245 1.87 3.21 33.24
N VAL A 246 2.95 2.66 33.82
CA VAL A 246 2.96 1.56 34.80
C VAL A 246 3.02 2.13 36.21
#